data_AF-A0A2R6D7Q8-F1
#
_entry.id   AF-A0A2R6D7Q8-F1
#
_cell.length_a   1.000
_cell.length_b   1.000
_cell.length_c   1.000
_cell.angle_alpha   90.00
_cell.angle_beta   90.00
_cell.angle_gamma   90.00
#
_symmetry.space_group_name_H-M   'P 1'
#
loop_
_entity.id
_entity.type
_entity.pdbx_description
1 polymer ?
#
loop_
_entity_poly.entity_id
_entity_poly.type
_entity_poly.pdbx_seq_one_letter_code
_entity_poly.pdbx_strand_id
1 'polypeptide(L)'
;MGCKIDSLVERHALTVPDSGYESVDEYLVARWTGSDGRSADGYKPLTEWFNKRLLKRIYDEHSRDTVSVHLDREYEVITGDQDIQRDELAADLATDGLDIDDIADELVSWSTMRHHLKGCLDAEKDTAPAETDWETNTVQMTRERAAKKARSVLSSLTSKDRLRDADRAQVDVQVKLSCPDCSVRVPFENAVERGYVCETHAETESAEPGLERVGNQLSAIALPYVAVEALQTAFFGEPFLLEAATIAAL
;
A
#
# COMPACT_ATOMS: atom_id res chain seq x y z
N MET A 1 19.97 -15.18 6.71
CA MET A 1 18.64 -15.72 6.34
C MET A 1 18.53 -15.45 4.85
N GLY A 2 18.66 -16.48 4.01
CA GLY A 2 18.76 -16.28 2.55
C GLY A 2 17.39 -15.97 1.94
N CYS A 3 17.36 -15.17 0.87
CA CYS A 3 16.12 -14.90 0.17
C CYS A 3 15.67 -16.12 -0.65
N LYS A 4 14.37 -16.48 -0.61
CA LYS A 4 13.85 -17.62 -1.39
C LYS A 4 14.11 -17.43 -2.89
N ILE A 5 13.94 -16.22 -3.40
CA ILE A 5 14.15 -15.92 -4.83
C ILE A 5 15.62 -16.12 -5.22
N ASP A 6 16.58 -15.57 -4.46
CA ASP A 6 18.00 -15.80 -4.70
C ASP A 6 18.36 -17.29 -4.74
N SER A 7 17.83 -18.05 -3.77
CA SER A 7 18.08 -19.49 -3.71
C SER A 7 17.54 -20.23 -4.93
N LEU A 8 16.38 -19.82 -5.46
CA LEU A 8 15.80 -20.42 -6.67
C LEU A 8 16.54 -19.99 -7.94
N VAL A 9 16.97 -18.73 -8.02
CA VAL A 9 17.78 -18.21 -9.12
C VAL A 9 19.10 -18.97 -9.22
N GLU A 10 19.78 -19.19 -8.08
CA GLU A 10 21.03 -19.94 -8.02
C GLU A 10 20.81 -21.42 -8.35
N ARG A 11 19.83 -22.07 -7.71
CA ARG A 11 19.58 -23.52 -7.86
C ARG A 11 19.25 -23.91 -9.29
N HIS A 12 18.40 -23.13 -9.95
CA HIS A 12 17.93 -23.43 -11.30
C HIS A 12 18.69 -22.64 -12.38
N ALA A 13 19.70 -21.86 -12.00
CA ALA A 13 20.45 -20.98 -12.90
C ALA A 13 19.52 -20.09 -13.77
N LEU A 14 18.54 -19.45 -13.12
CA LEU A 14 17.55 -18.64 -13.81
C LEU A 14 18.21 -17.43 -14.49
N THR A 15 17.87 -17.22 -15.76
CA THR A 15 18.39 -16.12 -16.57
C THR A 15 17.26 -15.19 -17.00
N VAL A 16 17.63 -13.98 -17.40
CA VAL A 16 16.71 -13.00 -17.99
C VAL A 16 16.72 -13.10 -19.52
N PRO A 17 15.59 -12.85 -20.20
CA PRO A 17 15.52 -12.93 -21.66
C PRO A 17 16.21 -11.76 -22.38
N ASP A 18 16.49 -10.67 -21.66
CA ASP A 18 17.02 -9.43 -22.21
C ASP A 18 18.50 -9.26 -21.81
N SER A 19 19.37 -9.12 -22.81
CA SER A 19 20.82 -8.96 -22.61
C SER A 19 21.21 -7.63 -21.95
N GLY A 20 20.25 -6.72 -21.76
CA GLY A 20 20.46 -5.45 -21.07
C GLY A 20 20.55 -5.56 -19.54
N TYR A 21 20.34 -6.75 -18.96
CA TYR A 21 20.39 -6.97 -17.51
C TYR A 21 21.41 -8.06 -17.16
N GLU A 22 22.19 -7.82 -16.12
CA GLU A 22 23.24 -8.73 -15.64
C GLU A 22 22.69 -9.80 -14.68
N SER A 23 21.51 -9.56 -14.11
CA SER A 23 20.88 -10.49 -13.15
C SER A 23 19.35 -10.46 -13.20
N VAL A 24 18.74 -11.50 -12.64
CA VAL A 24 17.28 -11.56 -12.42
C VAL A 24 16.84 -10.45 -11.46
N ASP A 25 17.64 -10.13 -10.44
CA ASP A 25 17.32 -9.10 -9.44
C ASP A 25 17.27 -7.72 -10.06
N GLU A 26 18.26 -7.36 -10.87
CA GLU A 26 18.30 -6.11 -11.60
C GLU A 26 17.07 -5.97 -12.51
N TYR A 27 16.73 -7.04 -13.23
CA TYR A 27 15.53 -7.08 -14.07
C TYR A 27 14.25 -6.87 -13.25
N LEU A 28 14.10 -7.58 -12.13
CA LEU A 28 12.92 -7.48 -11.28
C LEU A 28 12.77 -6.07 -10.70
N VAL A 29 13.85 -5.45 -10.24
CA VAL A 29 13.84 -4.06 -9.74
C VAL A 29 13.47 -3.09 -10.86
N ALA A 30 14.11 -3.19 -12.02
CA ALA A 30 13.85 -2.29 -13.14
C ALA A 30 12.41 -2.38 -13.64
N ARG A 31 11.86 -3.60 -13.77
CA ARG A 31 10.46 -3.80 -14.14
C ARG A 31 9.50 -3.30 -13.06
N TRP A 32 9.85 -3.48 -11.79
CA TRP A 32 9.01 -3.03 -10.67
C TRP A 32 8.97 -1.51 -10.55
N THR A 33 10.09 -0.82 -10.75
CA THR A 33 10.19 0.64 -10.64
C THR A 33 9.82 1.35 -11.95
N GLY A 34 9.96 0.68 -13.09
CA GLY A 34 9.84 1.28 -14.42
C GLY A 34 11.09 2.09 -14.81
N SER A 35 12.23 1.86 -14.16
CA SER A 35 13.48 2.59 -14.44
C SER A 35 14.07 2.30 -15.83
N ASP A 36 13.56 1.28 -16.51
CA ASP A 36 13.93 0.89 -17.88
C ASP A 36 13.09 1.59 -18.97
N GLY A 37 12.27 2.58 -18.59
CA GLY A 37 11.41 3.33 -19.50
C GLY A 37 10.11 2.62 -19.86
N ARG A 38 9.82 1.44 -19.31
CA ARG A 38 8.52 0.78 -19.42
C ARG A 38 7.60 1.19 -18.27
N SER A 39 6.30 0.94 -18.43
CA SER A 39 5.36 1.02 -17.31
C SER A 39 5.80 0.09 -16.18
N ALA A 40 5.78 0.62 -14.97
CA ALA A 40 6.18 -0.08 -13.76
C ALA A 40 5.17 -1.19 -13.41
N ASP A 41 5.66 -2.41 -13.22
CA ASP A 41 4.83 -3.57 -12.91
C ASP A 41 4.44 -3.63 -11.42
N GLY A 42 3.35 -4.35 -11.14
CA GLY A 42 2.96 -4.74 -9.80
C GLY A 42 3.60 -6.07 -9.37
N TYR A 43 3.54 -6.39 -8.08
CA TYR A 43 4.11 -7.63 -7.54
C TYR A 43 3.52 -8.90 -8.17
N LYS A 44 2.23 -8.90 -8.50
CA LYS A 44 1.54 -10.08 -9.08
C LYS A 44 2.05 -10.42 -10.49
N PRO A 45 2.04 -9.49 -11.48
CA PRO A 45 2.66 -9.74 -12.78
C PRO A 45 4.12 -10.20 -12.70
N LEU A 46 4.93 -9.61 -11.81
CA LEU A 46 6.32 -10.02 -11.61
C LEU A 46 6.44 -11.43 -11.03
N THR A 47 5.55 -11.79 -10.11
CA THR A 47 5.48 -13.14 -9.53
C THR A 47 5.13 -14.17 -10.59
N GLU A 48 4.12 -13.89 -11.41
CA GLU A 48 3.71 -14.78 -12.51
C GLU A 48 4.85 -14.95 -13.53
N TRP A 49 5.49 -13.85 -13.92
CA TRP A 49 6.66 -13.89 -14.80
C TRP A 49 7.77 -14.76 -14.23
N PHE A 50 8.13 -14.55 -12.97
CA PHE A 50 9.20 -15.30 -12.30
C PHE A 50 8.85 -16.79 -12.20
N ASN A 51 7.64 -17.10 -11.75
CA ASN A 51 7.19 -18.49 -11.58
C ASN A 51 7.12 -19.24 -12.91
N LYS A 52 6.69 -18.60 -14.00
CA LYS A 52 6.70 -19.22 -15.34
C LYS A 52 8.11 -19.49 -15.82
N ARG A 53 9.06 -18.59 -15.53
CA ARG A 53 10.49 -18.78 -15.82
C ARG A 53 11.06 -19.97 -15.04
N LEU A 54 10.73 -20.07 -13.76
CA LEU A 54 11.10 -21.18 -12.89
C LEU A 54 10.51 -22.50 -13.39
N LEU A 55 9.21 -22.54 -13.67
CA LEU A 55 8.51 -23.73 -14.18
C LEU A 55 9.14 -24.22 -15.48
N LYS A 56 9.40 -23.31 -16.43
CA LYS A 56 10.10 -23.66 -17.66
C LYS A 56 11.44 -24.32 -17.38
N ARG A 57 12.19 -23.80 -16.40
CA ARG A 57 13.51 -24.32 -16.07
C ARG A 57 13.44 -25.70 -15.42
N ILE A 58 12.49 -25.93 -14.53
CA ILE A 58 12.20 -27.25 -13.94
C ILE A 58 11.88 -28.26 -15.05
N TYR A 59 11.05 -27.87 -16.03
CA TYR A 59 10.74 -28.73 -17.17
C TYR A 59 11.96 -29.04 -18.03
N ASP A 60 12.77 -28.02 -18.35
CA ASP A 60 14.00 -28.19 -19.13
C ASP A 60 14.99 -29.13 -18.40
N GLU A 61 15.08 -29.08 -17.07
CA GLU A 61 15.90 -29.99 -16.24
C GLU A 61 15.44 -31.45 -16.29
N HIS A 62 14.13 -31.66 -16.46
CA HIS A 62 13.50 -32.97 -16.65
C HIS A 62 13.38 -33.38 -18.13
N SER A 63 14.01 -32.64 -19.06
CA SER A 63 13.92 -32.90 -20.50
C SER A 63 12.49 -32.88 -21.07
N ARG A 64 11.58 -32.15 -20.41
CA ARG A 64 10.20 -31.92 -20.87
C ARG A 64 10.15 -30.65 -21.72
N ASP A 65 10.02 -30.82 -23.03
CA ASP A 65 9.86 -29.69 -23.96
C ASP A 65 8.42 -29.15 -23.93
N THR A 66 8.25 -27.88 -23.55
CA THR A 66 6.94 -27.22 -23.54
C THR A 66 7.00 -25.87 -24.28
N VAL A 67 6.05 -25.65 -25.20
CA VAL A 67 5.88 -24.38 -25.92
C VAL A 67 5.25 -23.35 -24.99
N SER A 68 5.57 -22.06 -25.15
CA SER A 68 5.11 -20.98 -24.26
C SER A 68 3.60 -20.98 -23.98
N VAL A 69 2.76 -21.19 -24.99
CA VAL A 69 1.29 -21.21 -24.82
C VAL A 69 0.84 -22.37 -23.92
N HIS A 70 1.52 -23.51 -23.96
CA HIS A 70 1.22 -24.65 -23.09
C HIS A 70 1.74 -24.39 -21.67
N LEU A 71 2.92 -23.79 -21.53
CA LEU A 71 3.48 -23.40 -20.23
C LEU A 71 2.56 -22.45 -19.46
N ASP A 72 1.98 -21.46 -20.15
CA ASP A 72 1.04 -20.51 -19.53
C ASP A 72 -0.18 -21.23 -18.97
N ARG A 73 -0.77 -22.14 -19.76
CA ARG A 73 -1.93 -22.92 -19.35
C ARG A 73 -1.62 -23.88 -18.20
N GLU A 74 -0.50 -24.59 -18.28
CA GLU A 74 -0.09 -25.52 -17.22
C GLU A 74 0.21 -24.79 -15.92
N TYR A 75 0.86 -23.61 -15.98
CA TYR A 75 1.04 -22.75 -14.82
C TYR A 75 -0.30 -22.34 -14.18
N GLU A 76 -1.30 -21.99 -14.97
CA GLU A 76 -2.65 -21.67 -14.48
C GLU A 76 -3.31 -22.88 -13.81
N VAL A 77 -3.13 -24.09 -14.34
CA VAL A 77 -3.63 -25.33 -13.73
C VAL A 77 -2.90 -25.65 -12.41
N ILE A 78 -1.58 -25.51 -12.37
CA ILE A 78 -0.75 -25.77 -11.17
C ILE A 78 -1.08 -24.79 -10.04
N THR A 79 -1.39 -23.53 -10.36
CA THR A 79 -1.69 -22.50 -9.36
C THR A 79 -3.20 -22.32 -9.09
N GLY A 80 -4.03 -23.04 -9.85
CA GLY A 80 -5.49 -22.99 -9.79
C GLY A 80 -6.10 -23.90 -8.72
N ASP A 81 -7.41 -24.10 -8.86
CA ASP A 81 -8.18 -24.97 -7.97
C ASP A 81 -7.84 -26.45 -8.18
N GLN A 82 -8.15 -27.27 -7.18
CA GLN A 82 -8.08 -28.73 -7.26
C GLN A 82 -9.25 -29.23 -8.11
N ASP A 83 -9.01 -29.52 -9.39
CA ASP A 83 -10.00 -29.98 -10.36
C ASP A 83 -9.47 -31.13 -11.25
N ILE A 84 -10.34 -31.62 -12.15
CA ILE A 84 -10.00 -32.72 -13.06
C ILE A 84 -8.80 -32.36 -13.96
N GLN A 85 -8.65 -31.09 -14.35
CA GLN A 85 -7.54 -30.66 -15.20
C GLN A 85 -6.22 -30.73 -14.43
N ARG A 86 -6.22 -30.41 -13.13
CA ARG A 86 -5.06 -30.58 -12.27
C ARG A 86 -4.69 -32.05 -12.09
N ASP A 87 -5.66 -32.93 -11.88
CA ASP A 87 -5.42 -34.38 -11.78
C ASP A 87 -4.83 -34.96 -13.09
N GLU A 88 -5.35 -34.53 -14.24
CA GLU A 88 -4.83 -34.92 -15.57
C GLU A 88 -3.39 -34.43 -15.76
N LEU A 89 -3.10 -33.17 -15.44
CA LEU A 89 -1.75 -32.62 -15.53
C LEU A 89 -0.79 -33.32 -14.54
N ALA A 90 -1.24 -33.66 -13.34
CA ALA A 90 -0.45 -34.38 -12.36
C ALA A 90 0.00 -35.75 -12.89
N ALA A 91 -0.92 -36.50 -13.53
CA ALA A 91 -0.59 -37.79 -14.14
C ALA A 91 0.37 -37.67 -15.33
N ASP A 92 0.23 -36.62 -16.13
CA ASP A 92 1.13 -36.33 -17.25
C ASP A 92 2.54 -35.98 -16.74
N LEU A 93 2.66 -35.05 -15.79
CA LEU A 93 3.92 -34.66 -15.16
C LEU A 93 4.63 -35.85 -14.48
N ALA A 94 3.89 -36.74 -13.83
CA ALA A 94 4.45 -37.93 -13.20
C ALA A 94 5.17 -38.86 -14.20
N THR A 95 4.78 -38.84 -15.48
CA THR A 95 5.46 -39.60 -16.54
C THR A 95 6.87 -39.08 -16.80
N ASP A 96 7.11 -37.79 -16.57
CA ASP A 96 8.42 -37.13 -16.67
C ASP A 96 9.17 -37.07 -15.32
N GLY A 97 8.65 -37.77 -14.30
CA GLY A 97 9.22 -37.78 -12.95
C GLY A 97 9.05 -36.47 -12.18
N LEU A 98 8.05 -35.67 -12.55
CA LEU A 98 7.68 -34.42 -11.89
C LEU A 98 6.45 -34.62 -11.02
N ASP A 99 6.48 -34.10 -9.79
CA ASP A 99 5.32 -34.06 -8.89
C ASP A 99 4.70 -32.65 -8.89
N ILE A 100 3.39 -32.57 -9.11
CA ILE A 100 2.70 -31.28 -9.26
C ILE A 100 2.66 -30.46 -7.97
N ASP A 101 2.62 -31.13 -6.81
CA ASP A 101 2.54 -30.48 -5.52
C ASP A 101 3.94 -29.99 -5.10
N ASP A 102 4.99 -30.77 -5.36
CA ASP A 102 6.38 -30.32 -5.20
C ASP A 102 6.67 -29.07 -6.06
N ILE A 103 6.23 -29.06 -7.33
CA ILE A 103 6.35 -27.88 -8.20
C ILE A 103 5.61 -26.70 -7.58
N ALA A 104 4.35 -26.88 -7.14
CA ALA A 104 3.53 -25.81 -6.59
C ALA A 104 4.15 -25.19 -5.32
N ASP A 105 4.79 -26.00 -4.48
CA ASP A 105 5.47 -25.56 -3.25
C ASP A 105 6.76 -24.77 -3.54
N GLU A 106 7.46 -25.09 -4.63
CA GLU A 106 8.64 -24.33 -5.05
C GLU A 106 8.29 -22.92 -5.53
N LEU A 107 7.12 -22.73 -6.16
CA LEU A 107 6.68 -21.43 -6.66
C LEU A 107 6.65 -20.36 -5.56
N VAL A 108 6.86 -19.10 -5.96
CA VAL A 108 6.85 -17.97 -5.03
C VAL A 108 5.49 -17.30 -4.98
N SER A 109 5.11 -16.83 -3.80
CA SER A 109 3.93 -16.00 -3.62
C SER A 109 4.23 -14.53 -3.89
N TRP A 110 3.21 -13.73 -4.16
CA TRP A 110 3.37 -12.28 -4.34
C TRP A 110 3.96 -11.59 -3.09
N SER A 111 3.71 -12.12 -1.89
CA SER A 111 4.30 -11.64 -0.64
C SER A 111 5.80 -11.96 -0.56
N THR A 112 6.21 -13.11 -1.11
CA THR A 112 7.64 -13.48 -1.25
C THR A 112 8.33 -12.54 -2.22
N MET A 113 7.72 -12.26 -3.38
CA MET A 113 8.24 -11.28 -4.35
C MET A 113 8.39 -9.88 -3.74
N ARG A 114 7.37 -9.42 -2.98
CA ARG A 114 7.45 -8.15 -2.26
C ARG A 114 8.59 -8.14 -1.23
N HIS A 115 8.74 -9.22 -0.46
CA HIS A 115 9.81 -9.33 0.53
C HIS A 115 11.19 -9.34 -0.13
N HIS A 116 11.33 -9.98 -1.29
CA HIS A 116 12.56 -9.96 -2.07
C HIS A 116 12.94 -8.55 -2.48
N LEU A 117 12.05 -7.87 -3.20
CA LEU A 117 12.28 -6.51 -3.69
C LEU A 117 12.58 -5.53 -2.56
N LYS A 118 11.74 -5.51 -1.51
CA LYS A 118 11.83 -4.49 -0.45
C LYS A 118 12.73 -4.87 0.73
N GLY A 119 13.02 -6.15 0.92
CA GLY A 119 13.68 -6.66 2.12
C GLY A 119 15.03 -7.30 1.83
N CYS A 120 15.16 -8.03 0.72
CA CYS A 120 16.42 -8.64 0.31
C CYS A 120 17.26 -7.67 -0.53
N LEU A 121 16.63 -6.98 -1.48
CA LEU A 121 17.29 -6.04 -2.40
C LEU A 121 17.28 -4.58 -1.94
N ASP A 122 16.53 -4.28 -0.86
CA ASP A 122 16.32 -2.92 -0.35
C ASP A 122 15.89 -1.92 -1.44
N ALA A 123 15.16 -2.41 -2.44
CA ALA A 123 14.74 -1.60 -3.56
C ALA A 123 13.59 -0.67 -3.16
N GLU A 124 13.68 0.56 -3.64
CA GLU A 124 12.66 1.59 -3.45
C GLU A 124 12.00 1.93 -4.79
N LYS A 125 10.71 2.24 -4.72
CA LYS A 125 9.91 2.69 -5.87
C LYS A 125 9.36 4.05 -5.54
N ASP A 126 9.86 5.06 -6.26
CA ASP A 126 9.31 6.41 -6.19
C ASP A 126 7.83 6.38 -6.53
N THR A 127 7.00 6.54 -5.51
CA THR A 127 5.59 6.77 -5.71
C THR A 127 5.47 8.27 -5.86
N ALA A 128 5.68 8.77 -7.08
CA ALA A 128 5.28 10.13 -7.38
C ALA A 128 3.81 10.29 -6.95
N PRO A 129 3.45 11.30 -6.14
CA PRO A 129 2.05 11.54 -5.81
C PRO A 129 1.34 11.71 -7.15
N ALA A 130 0.43 10.79 -7.46
CA ALA A 130 -0.19 10.79 -8.76
C ALA A 130 -1.00 12.10 -8.90
N GLU A 131 -0.67 12.93 -9.89
CA GLU A 131 -1.47 14.12 -10.26
C GLU A 131 -2.84 13.75 -10.88
N THR A 132 -3.25 12.48 -10.77
CA THR A 132 -4.50 11.96 -11.29
C THR A 132 -5.25 11.29 -10.16
N ASP A 133 -6.54 11.59 -10.02
CA ASP A 133 -7.55 11.11 -9.06
C ASP A 133 -7.72 9.57 -8.93
N TRP A 134 -6.68 8.78 -9.21
CA TRP A 134 -6.75 7.32 -9.25
C TRP A 134 -6.95 6.73 -7.84
N GLU A 135 -6.41 7.36 -6.79
CA GLU A 135 -6.64 6.98 -5.40
C GLU A 135 -8.13 7.15 -5.05
N THR A 136 -8.71 8.29 -5.41
CA THR A 136 -10.13 8.59 -5.26
C THR A 136 -10.98 7.59 -6.04
N ASN A 137 -10.64 7.32 -7.31
CA ASN A 137 -11.33 6.39 -8.18
C ASN A 137 -11.30 4.95 -7.64
N THR A 138 -10.17 4.51 -7.10
CA THR A 138 -10.01 3.17 -6.51
C THR A 138 -10.92 2.97 -5.30
N VAL A 139 -11.02 3.99 -4.43
CA VAL A 139 -11.92 3.95 -3.28
C VAL A 139 -13.38 3.96 -3.71
N GLN A 140 -13.77 4.76 -4.71
CA GLN A 140 -15.12 4.75 -5.28
C GLN A 140 -15.49 3.37 -5.84
N MET A 141 -14.63 2.81 -6.70
CA MET A 141 -14.80 1.48 -7.27
C MET A 141 -14.87 0.37 -6.21
N THR A 142 -14.21 0.53 -5.06
CA THR A 142 -14.29 -0.41 -3.93
C THR A 142 -15.64 -0.29 -3.22
N ARG A 143 -16.14 0.93 -2.99
CA ARG A 143 -17.46 1.17 -2.38
C ARG A 143 -18.58 0.58 -3.23
N GLU A 144 -18.53 0.77 -4.54
CA GLU A 144 -19.53 0.21 -5.46
C GLU A 144 -19.57 -1.32 -5.39
N ARG A 145 -18.40 -1.98 -5.38
CA ARG A 145 -18.31 -3.44 -5.26
C ARG A 145 -18.82 -3.93 -3.90
N ALA A 146 -18.45 -3.26 -2.81
CA ALA A 146 -18.93 -3.58 -1.47
C ALA A 146 -20.45 -3.42 -1.37
N ALA A 147 -21.00 -2.33 -1.90
CA ALA A 147 -22.44 -2.07 -1.93
C ALA A 147 -23.17 -3.13 -2.78
N LYS A 148 -22.63 -3.48 -3.95
CA LYS A 148 -23.19 -4.55 -4.81
C LYS A 148 -23.18 -5.90 -4.09
N LYS A 149 -22.09 -6.25 -3.39
CA LYS A 149 -21.98 -7.50 -2.63
C LYS A 149 -22.98 -7.52 -1.47
N ALA A 150 -23.10 -6.43 -0.71
CA ALA A 150 -24.08 -6.31 0.37
C ALA A 150 -25.51 -6.47 -0.15
N ARG A 151 -25.88 -5.82 -1.26
CA ARG A 151 -27.21 -6.00 -1.91
C ARG A 151 -27.45 -7.44 -2.34
N SER A 152 -26.44 -8.12 -2.88
CA SER A 152 -26.54 -9.53 -3.24
C SER A 152 -26.77 -10.43 -2.02
N VAL A 153 -26.11 -10.14 -0.89
CA VAL A 153 -26.33 -10.85 0.37
C VAL A 153 -27.74 -10.59 0.91
N LEU A 154 -28.20 -9.34 0.90
CA LEU A 154 -29.56 -8.98 1.33
C LEU A 154 -30.62 -9.71 0.49
N SER A 155 -30.45 -9.75 -0.84
CA SER A 155 -31.32 -10.52 -1.74
C SER A 155 -31.34 -12.01 -1.36
N SER A 156 -30.19 -12.62 -1.09
CA SER A 156 -30.11 -14.02 -0.64
C SER A 156 -30.80 -14.25 0.72
N LEU A 157 -30.69 -13.30 1.65
CA LEU A 157 -31.34 -13.39 2.96
C LEU A 157 -32.85 -13.25 2.87
N THR A 158 -33.37 -12.36 2.01
CA THR A 158 -34.80 -12.25 1.70
C THR A 158 -35.32 -13.56 1.10
N SER A 159 -34.64 -14.13 0.10
CA SER A 159 -35.08 -15.38 -0.53
C SER A 159 -35.13 -16.57 0.43
N LYS A 160 -34.37 -16.52 1.53
CA LYS A 160 -34.36 -17.54 2.59
C LYS A 160 -35.32 -17.23 3.73
N ASP A 161 -36.14 -16.18 3.61
CA ASP A 161 -37.04 -15.65 4.65
C ASP A 161 -36.33 -15.36 5.99
N ARG A 162 -35.00 -15.14 5.96
CA ARG A 162 -34.19 -14.88 7.16
C ARG A 162 -34.19 -13.40 7.54
N LEU A 163 -34.52 -12.52 6.59
CA LEU A 163 -34.61 -11.10 6.77
C LEU A 163 -35.71 -10.55 5.84
N ARG A 164 -36.81 -10.07 6.43
CA ARG A 164 -37.96 -9.55 5.67
C ARG A 164 -37.64 -8.17 5.12
N ASP A 165 -38.10 -7.90 3.89
CA ASP A 165 -37.95 -6.61 3.19
C ASP A 165 -36.49 -6.14 2.99
N ALA A 166 -35.52 -7.04 3.07
CA ALA A 166 -34.09 -6.69 2.98
C ALA A 166 -33.67 -6.15 1.60
N ASP A 167 -34.40 -6.52 0.56
CA ASP A 167 -34.25 -6.03 -0.82
C ASP A 167 -34.62 -4.54 -0.97
N ARG A 168 -35.40 -4.00 -0.02
CA ARG A 168 -35.78 -2.59 0.03
C ARG A 168 -34.82 -1.74 0.87
N ALA A 169 -33.86 -2.37 1.55
CA ALA A 169 -32.90 -1.67 2.39
C ALA A 169 -31.90 -0.88 1.54
N GLN A 170 -31.68 0.38 1.91
CA GLN A 170 -30.63 1.18 1.30
C GLN A 170 -29.27 0.78 1.87
N VAL A 171 -28.31 0.51 0.99
CA VAL A 171 -26.94 0.19 1.36
C VAL A 171 -26.08 1.43 1.15
N ASP A 172 -25.51 1.93 2.24
CA ASP A 172 -24.52 3.01 2.28
C ASP A 172 -23.19 2.45 2.76
N VAL A 173 -22.11 2.71 2.00
CA VAL A 173 -20.77 2.22 2.31
C VAL A 173 -19.83 3.42 2.41
N GLN A 174 -19.35 3.69 3.61
CA GLN A 174 -18.41 4.77 3.89
C GLN A 174 -17.05 4.20 4.26
N VAL A 175 -16.00 4.78 3.65
CA VAL A 175 -14.61 4.53 4.06
C VAL A 175 -14.16 5.72 4.87
N LYS A 176 -13.81 5.50 6.14
CA LYS A 176 -13.35 6.54 7.06
C LYS A 176 -11.92 6.28 7.49
N LEU A 177 -11.12 7.33 7.51
CA LEU A 177 -9.79 7.33 8.08
C LEU A 177 -9.89 7.74 9.55
N SER A 178 -9.11 7.09 10.41
CA SER A 178 -9.03 7.42 11.83
C SER A 178 -7.67 8.04 12.12
N CYS A 179 -7.64 9.13 12.89
CA CYS A 179 -6.39 9.64 13.44
C CYS A 179 -5.82 8.61 14.43
N PRO A 180 -4.52 8.29 14.39
CA PRO A 180 -3.93 7.36 15.35
C PRO A 180 -3.82 7.96 16.76
N ASP A 181 -3.71 9.28 16.87
CA ASP A 181 -3.43 9.99 18.14
C ASP A 181 -4.70 10.51 18.82
N CYS A 182 -5.83 10.56 18.13
CA CYS A 182 -7.10 11.00 18.70
C CYS A 182 -8.32 10.30 18.11
N SER A 183 -9.50 10.55 18.69
CA SER A 183 -10.75 9.89 18.28
C SER A 183 -11.36 10.43 16.98
N VAL A 184 -10.70 11.35 16.28
CA VAL A 184 -11.21 11.95 15.04
C VAL A 184 -11.26 10.89 13.94
N ARG A 185 -12.41 10.82 13.26
CA ARG A 185 -12.62 10.01 12.06
C ARG A 185 -13.25 10.85 10.97
N VAL A 186 -12.68 10.81 9.78
CA VAL A 186 -13.14 11.61 8.63
C VAL A 186 -13.35 10.72 7.40
N PRO A 187 -14.31 11.04 6.52
CA PRO A 187 -14.41 10.38 5.22
C PRO A 187 -13.11 10.47 4.45
N PHE A 188 -12.78 9.41 3.70
CA PHE A 188 -11.59 9.36 2.87
C PHE A 188 -11.47 10.58 1.94
N GLU A 189 -12.55 10.95 1.26
CA GLU A 189 -12.55 12.08 0.31
C GLU A 189 -12.22 13.39 1.00
N ASN A 190 -12.79 13.63 2.18
CA ASN A 190 -12.53 14.86 2.94
C ASN A 190 -11.07 14.94 3.40
N ALA A 191 -10.46 13.81 3.74
CA ALA A 191 -9.07 13.77 4.15
C ALA A 191 -8.11 14.01 2.98
N VAL A 192 -8.41 13.43 1.82
CA VAL A 192 -7.64 13.63 0.58
C VAL A 192 -7.78 15.07 0.09
N GLU A 193 -9.00 15.60 0.04
CA GLU A 193 -9.27 16.99 -0.38
C GLU A 193 -8.55 18.03 0.48
N ARG A 194 -8.44 17.77 1.79
CA ARG A 194 -7.83 18.70 2.76
C ARG A 194 -6.34 18.43 3.00
N GLY A 195 -5.83 17.28 2.55
CA GLY A 195 -4.44 16.87 2.74
C GLY A 195 -4.09 16.35 4.15
N TYR A 196 -5.07 16.12 5.03
CA TYR A 196 -4.83 15.58 6.37
C TYR A 196 -6.05 14.84 6.96
N VAL A 197 -5.79 13.91 7.89
CA VAL A 197 -6.84 13.18 8.63
C VAL A 197 -7.35 13.97 9.84
N CYS A 198 -6.45 14.64 10.55
CA CYS A 198 -6.74 15.50 11.70
C CYS A 198 -5.78 16.68 11.69
N GLU A 199 -6.31 17.90 11.67
CA GLU A 199 -5.52 19.13 11.62
C GLU A 199 -4.53 19.23 12.79
N THR A 200 -4.96 18.84 14.00
CA THR A 200 -4.14 18.92 15.23
C THR A 200 -2.94 17.97 15.22
N HIS A 201 -3.01 16.86 14.48
CA HIS A 201 -1.94 15.85 14.41
C HIS A 201 -1.40 15.67 12.98
N ALA A 202 -1.68 16.64 12.10
CA ALA A 202 -1.05 16.74 10.80
C ALA A 202 0.30 17.42 11.01
N GLU A 203 1.27 16.69 11.59
CA GLU A 203 2.61 17.23 11.78
C GLU A 203 3.15 17.63 10.40
N THR A 204 3.38 18.93 10.23
CA THR A 204 4.10 19.43 9.07
C THR A 204 5.56 19.05 9.31
N GLU A 205 6.11 18.10 8.56
CA GLU A 205 7.56 18.04 8.36
C GLU A 205 7.99 19.32 7.61
N SER A 206 8.01 20.44 8.33
CA SER A 206 8.67 21.66 7.93
C SER A 206 10.16 21.44 8.19
N ALA A 207 10.91 21.31 7.11
CA ALA A 207 12.32 21.67 6.96
C ALA A 207 13.11 21.82 8.29
N GLU A 208 13.98 20.84 8.58
CA GLU A 208 15.12 21.15 9.43
C GLU A 208 15.97 22.24 8.77
N PRO A 209 16.49 23.18 9.57
CA PRO A 209 17.93 23.27 9.62
C PRO A 209 18.39 22.99 11.05
N GLY A 210 19.27 22.01 11.18
CA GLY A 210 20.03 21.77 12.39
C GLY A 210 20.95 22.95 12.76
N LEU A 211 21.45 22.85 14.00
CA LEU A 211 22.31 23.78 14.75
C LEU A 211 21.48 24.84 15.51
N GLU A 212 21.52 24.95 16.84
CA GLU A 212 22.71 24.94 17.68
C GLU A 212 22.48 24.33 19.07
N ARG A 213 23.45 23.51 19.50
CA ARG A 213 23.79 23.35 20.92
C ARG A 213 24.32 24.69 21.43
N VAL A 214 23.64 25.31 22.39
CA VAL A 214 24.31 26.10 23.42
C VAL A 214 23.82 25.58 24.76
N GLY A 215 24.68 24.79 25.41
CA GLY A 215 24.53 24.54 26.83
C GLY A 215 24.80 25.83 27.58
N ASN A 216 23.93 26.20 28.51
CA ASN A 216 24.42 26.46 29.85
C ASN A 216 23.32 26.33 30.89
N GLN A 217 23.77 25.91 32.06
CA GLN A 217 23.04 25.94 33.31
C GLN A 217 22.51 27.36 33.60
N LEU A 218 21.35 27.42 34.26
CA LEU A 218 21.06 28.20 35.48
C LEU A 218 19.56 27.99 35.75
N SER A 219 19.24 27.14 36.73
CA SER A 219 18.82 27.56 38.06
C SER A 219 17.39 28.10 38.12
N ALA A 220 16.61 27.37 38.91
CA ALA A 220 15.28 27.68 39.40
C ALA A 220 15.05 29.16 39.73
N ILE A 221 14.00 29.74 39.16
CA ILE A 221 13.12 30.66 39.87
C ILE A 221 11.69 30.31 39.47
N ALA A 222 11.00 29.61 40.37
CA ALA A 222 9.55 29.73 40.47
C ALA A 222 9.27 31.06 41.18
N LEU A 223 8.33 31.85 40.66
CA LEU A 223 7.30 32.64 41.38
C LEU A 223 6.51 33.50 40.36
N PRO A 224 5.30 33.98 40.70
CA PRO A 224 4.15 33.97 39.81
C PRO A 224 3.63 35.37 39.45
N TYR A 225 2.82 35.40 38.39
CA TYR A 225 1.57 36.16 38.24
C TYR A 225 1.45 37.53 38.96
N VAL A 226 2.00 38.62 38.39
CA VAL A 226 1.41 39.98 38.49
C VAL A 226 1.92 40.84 37.33
N ALA A 227 1.05 41.75 36.85
CA ALA A 227 1.30 42.93 36.02
C ALA A 227 1.34 42.73 34.49
N VAL A 228 0.14 42.67 33.93
CA VAL A 228 -0.20 43.31 32.65
C VAL A 228 0.08 44.82 32.81
N GLU A 229 0.92 45.37 31.92
CA GLU A 229 0.83 46.71 31.29
C GLU A 229 2.21 47.19 30.83
N ALA A 230 2.42 47.22 29.51
CA ALA A 230 3.14 48.30 28.84
C ALA A 230 2.79 48.25 27.33
N LEU A 231 1.94 49.19 26.95
CA LEU A 231 1.33 49.34 25.64
C LEU A 231 2.35 49.68 24.54
N GLN A 232 2.09 49.07 23.38
CA GLN A 232 2.50 49.57 22.06
C GLN A 232 2.27 51.08 21.97
N THR A 233 3.33 51.84 21.66
CA THR A 233 3.19 53.24 21.27
C THR A 233 4.00 53.47 20.00
N ALA A 234 3.37 53.20 18.86
CA ALA A 234 3.69 53.82 17.59
C ALA A 234 2.42 53.71 16.74
N PHE A 235 1.59 54.76 16.74
CA PHE A 235 0.83 55.26 15.60
C PHE A 235 -0.29 56.20 16.09
N PHE A 236 -0.17 57.48 15.70
CA PHE A 236 -1.15 58.58 15.82
C PHE A 236 -1.44 59.03 17.27
N GLY A 237 -1.33 60.29 17.68
CA GLY A 237 -1.57 61.54 16.96
C GLY A 237 -2.68 62.31 17.69
N GLU A 238 -2.28 63.12 18.68
CA GLU A 238 -3.00 64.24 19.32
C GLU A 238 -4.14 63.97 20.35
N PRO A 239 -4.35 64.88 21.32
CA PRO A 239 -4.98 64.63 22.61
C PRO A 239 -6.45 65.08 22.67
N PHE A 240 -7.29 64.34 23.38
CA PHE A 240 -8.57 64.85 23.90
C PHE A 240 -8.59 64.80 25.43
N LEU A 241 -8.91 65.95 25.98
CA LEU A 241 -8.97 66.29 27.39
C LEU A 241 -10.13 65.62 28.11
N LEU A 242 -9.84 65.17 29.34
CA LEU A 242 -10.64 65.26 30.57
C LEU A 242 -12.15 65.54 30.41
N GLU A 243 -12.98 64.64 30.94
CA GLU A 243 -13.81 64.96 32.12
C GLU A 243 -14.02 63.71 32.99
N ALA A 244 -13.76 63.90 34.27
CA ALA A 244 -14.07 62.95 35.33
C ALA A 244 -15.52 63.17 35.78
N ALA A 245 -16.28 62.08 35.94
CA ALA A 245 -17.46 62.07 36.79
C ALA A 245 -17.49 60.77 37.60
N THR A 246 -17.14 60.92 38.87
CA THR A 246 -17.33 59.99 39.99
C THR A 246 -18.82 59.76 40.31
N ILE A 247 -19.08 58.72 41.14
CA ILE A 247 -20.28 58.45 41.99
C ILE A 247 -21.31 57.52 41.31
N ALA A 248 -21.79 56.40 41.88
CA ALA A 248 -21.59 55.73 43.17
C ALA A 248 -22.04 54.27 43.08
N ALA A 249 -21.58 53.47 44.05
CA ALA A 249 -22.04 52.14 44.36
C ALA A 249 -23.52 52.07 44.77
N LEU A 250 -24.26 51.13 44.17
CA LEU A 250 -25.07 50.07 44.83
C LEU A 250 -25.68 49.16 43.76
#